data_AF-A0A8T3NVE8-F1
#
_entry.id   AF-A0A8T3NVE8-F1
#
_cell.length_a   1.000
_cell.length_b   1.000
_cell.length_c   1.000
_cell.angle_alpha   90.00
_cell.angle_beta   90.00
_cell.angle_gamma   90.00
#
_symmetry.space_group_name_H-M   'P 1'
#
loop_
_entity.id
_entity.type
_entity.pdbx_description
1 polymer ?
#
loop_
_entity_poly.entity_id
_entity_poly.type
_entity_poly.pdbx_seq_one_letter_code
_entity_poly.pdbx_strand_id
1 'polypeptide(L)'
;MISRALSEIRVGKTRREALRDIVSRTDVPGLSSFIGAIIQAEQLGVSISKVLQVQSEQLRIERRQRAEEAAAKAPIKMLFPLVGCIFPSMFIIILGPAIILIAVNFGAGGL
;
A
#
# COMPACT_ATOMS: atom_id res chain seq x y z
N MET A 1 -20.55 -5.44 44.29
CA MET A 1 -20.57 -5.93 42.89
C MET A 1 -19.45 -5.32 42.05
N ILE A 2 -19.31 -4.00 41.98
CA ILE A 2 -18.27 -3.32 41.17
C ILE A 2 -16.85 -3.76 41.56
N SER A 3 -16.53 -3.87 42.86
CA SER A 3 -15.21 -4.37 43.30
C SER A 3 -14.92 -5.81 42.88
N ARG A 4 -15.94 -6.66 42.70
CA ARG A 4 -15.76 -8.03 42.17
C ARG A 4 -15.43 -8.00 40.68
N ALA A 5 -16.14 -7.19 39.89
CA ALA A 5 -15.81 -7.03 38.48
C ALA A 5 -14.42 -6.44 38.27
N LEU A 6 -14.01 -5.47 39.11
CA LEU A 6 -12.64 -4.96 39.10
C LEU A 6 -11.60 -6.03 39.46
N SER A 7 -11.92 -6.91 40.42
CA SER A 7 -11.07 -8.05 40.75
C SER A 7 -10.98 -9.03 39.58
N GLU A 8 -12.09 -9.38 38.94
CA GLU A 8 -12.13 -10.29 37.79
C GLU A 8 -11.35 -9.75 36.58
N ILE A 9 -11.40 -8.44 36.34
CA ILE A 9 -10.57 -7.76 35.33
C ILE A 9 -9.08 -7.90 35.66
N ARG A 10 -8.71 -7.79 36.94
CA ARG A 10 -7.32 -8.00 37.38
C ARG A 10 -6.82 -9.44 37.20
N VAL A 11 -7.72 -10.43 37.14
CA VAL A 11 -7.37 -11.84 36.87
C VAL A 11 -7.39 -12.19 35.37
N GLY A 12 -7.57 -11.21 34.49
CA GLY A 12 -7.45 -11.39 33.04
C GLY A 12 -8.75 -11.50 32.25
N LYS A 13 -9.93 -11.38 32.89
CA LYS A 13 -11.19 -11.23 32.13
C LYS A 13 -11.23 -9.88 31.42
N THR A 14 -11.80 -9.85 30.22
CA THR A 14 -12.00 -8.57 29.52
C THR A 14 -12.99 -7.70 30.29
N ARG A 15 -12.76 -6.38 30.31
CA ARG A 15 -13.63 -5.41 31.01
C ARG A 15 -15.09 -5.51 30.57
N ARG A 16 -15.32 -5.78 29.28
CA ARG A 16 -16.63 -6.07 28.69
C ARG A 16 -17.30 -7.32 29.29
N GLU A 17 -16.56 -8.41 29.49
CA GLU A 17 -17.10 -9.65 30.07
C GLU A 17 -17.45 -9.49 31.54
N ALA A 18 -16.56 -8.87 32.33
CA ALA A 18 -16.83 -8.61 33.75
C ALA A 18 -18.05 -7.68 33.97
N LEU A 19 -18.27 -6.73 33.05
CA LEU A 19 -19.45 -5.85 33.06
C LEU A 19 -20.73 -6.60 32.64
N ARG A 20 -20.67 -7.51 31.65
CA ARG A 20 -21.81 -8.37 31.29
C ARG A 20 -22.22 -9.30 32.42
N ASP A 21 -21.27 -9.85 33.18
CA ASP A 21 -21.54 -10.71 34.33
C ASP A 21 -22.25 -9.97 35.48
N ILE A 22 -22.11 -8.64 35.58
CA ILE A 22 -22.90 -7.83 36.51
C ILE A 22 -24.34 -7.70 36.02
N VAL A 23 -24.55 -7.48 34.72
CA VAL A 23 -25.88 -7.33 34.12
C VAL A 23 -26.69 -8.62 34.22
N SER A 24 -26.08 -9.78 33.93
CA SER A 24 -26.76 -11.08 34.01
C SER A 24 -27.20 -11.47 35.43
N ARG A 25 -26.63 -10.82 36.45
CA ARG A 25 -26.91 -11.06 37.87
C ARG A 25 -27.75 -9.97 38.52
N THR A 26 -28.06 -8.90 37.81
CA THR A 26 -28.78 -7.75 38.36
C THR A 26 -30.04 -7.48 37.54
N ASP A 27 -31.20 -7.72 38.14
CA ASP A 27 -32.51 -7.55 37.49
C ASP A 27 -33.02 -6.10 37.52
N VAL A 28 -32.08 -5.14 37.41
CA VAL A 28 -32.37 -3.69 37.46
C VAL A 28 -32.21 -3.10 36.05
N PRO A 29 -33.30 -2.73 35.36
CA PRO A 29 -33.27 -2.28 33.97
C PRO A 29 -32.35 -1.07 33.73
N GLY A 30 -32.31 -0.13 34.67
CA GLY A 30 -31.46 1.06 34.58
C GLY A 30 -29.96 0.76 34.59
N LEU A 31 -29.54 -0.26 35.37
CA LEU A 31 -28.14 -0.67 35.41
C LEU A 31 -27.72 -1.40 34.12
N SER A 32 -28.63 -2.20 33.56
CA SER A 32 -28.41 -2.88 32.27
C SER A 32 -28.18 -1.88 31.13
N SER A 33 -29.01 -0.84 31.03
CA SER A 33 -28.82 0.23 30.04
C SER A 33 -27.51 0.99 30.26
N PHE A 34 -27.17 1.32 31.51
CA PHE A 34 -25.92 2.01 31.83
C PHE A 34 -24.68 1.18 31.44
N ILE A 35 -24.65 -0.11 31.79
CA ILE A 35 -23.54 -0.99 31.43
C ILE A 35 -23.49 -1.22 29.90
N GLY A 36 -24.64 -1.34 29.24
CA GLY A 36 -24.72 -1.44 27.78
C GLY A 36 -24.11 -0.22 27.07
N ALA A 37 -24.34 0.99 27.59
CA ALA A 37 -23.73 2.21 27.08
C ALA A 37 -22.19 2.22 27.27
N ILE A 38 -21.70 1.77 28.43
CA ILE A 38 -20.25 1.65 28.69
C ILE A 38 -19.59 0.66 27.74
N ILE A 39 -20.21 -0.51 27.51
CA ILE A 39 -19.68 -1.52 26.60
C ILE A 39 -19.60 -0.99 25.16
N GLN A 40 -20.61 -0.24 24.71
CA GLN A 40 -20.59 0.39 23.38
C GLN A 40 -19.48 1.44 23.26
N ALA A 41 -19.31 2.29 24.27
CA ALA A 41 -18.23 3.30 24.27
C ALA A 41 -16.84 2.65 24.23
N GLU A 42 -16.64 1.55 24.96
CA GLU A 42 -15.38 0.80 24.97
C GLU A 42 -15.10 0.13 23.61
N GLN A 43 -16.14 -0.44 22.99
CA GLN A 43 -16.04 -1.04 21.66
C GLN A 43 -15.72 0.00 20.58
N LEU A 44 -16.33 1.19 20.66
CA LEU A 44 -15.98 2.31 19.79
C LEU A 44 -14.50 2.70 19.97
N GLY A 45 -14.00 2.84 21.20
CA GLY A 45 -12.59 3.13 21.48
C GLY A 45 -11.63 2.08 20.90
N VAL A 46 -11.93 0.79 21.08
CA VAL A 46 -11.15 -0.32 20.49
C VAL A 46 -11.24 -0.32 18.96
N SER A 47 -12.40 0.00 18.39
CA SER A 47 -12.61 0.04 16.95
C SER A 47 -11.88 1.21 16.27
N ILE A 48 -11.86 2.41 16.86
CA ILE A 48 -11.10 3.56 16.37
C ILE A 48 -9.60 3.21 16.33
N SER A 49 -9.10 2.55 17.38
CA SER A 49 -7.69 2.11 17.43
C SER A 49 -7.38 1.13 16.30
N LYS A 50 -8.27 0.18 16.01
CA LYS A 50 -8.12 -0.78 14.91
C LYS A 50 -8.11 -0.08 13.55
N VAL A 51 -9.01 0.87 13.33
CA VAL A 51 -9.11 1.65 12.09
C VAL A 51 -7.85 2.48 11.85
N LEU A 52 -7.35 3.17 12.87
CA LEU A 52 -6.08 3.91 12.78
C LEU A 52 -4.90 2.99 12.49
N GLN A 53 -4.88 1.79 13.06
CA GLN A 53 -3.83 0.80 12.81
C GLN A 53 -3.81 0.37 11.33
N VAL A 54 -4.99 -0.01 10.79
CA VAL A 54 -5.14 -0.36 9.37
C VAL A 54 -4.78 0.81 8.46
N GLN A 55 -5.23 2.03 8.76
CA GLN A 55 -4.85 3.20 7.97
C GLN A 55 -3.36 3.50 8.02
N SER A 56 -2.72 3.34 9.18
CA SER A 56 -1.27 3.59 9.32
C SER A 56 -0.43 2.61 8.49
N GLU A 57 -0.89 1.36 8.38
CA GLU A 57 -0.27 0.34 7.53
C GLU A 57 -0.47 0.67 6.06
N GLN A 58 -1.68 1.09 5.68
CA GLN A 58 -1.98 1.53 4.32
C GLN A 58 -1.10 2.71 3.89
N LEU A 59 -0.93 3.72 4.77
CA LEU A 59 -0.06 4.88 4.51
C LEU A 59 1.42 4.48 4.35
N ARG A 60 1.89 3.45 5.07
CA ARG A 60 3.25 2.92 4.89
C ARG A 60 3.42 2.23 3.53
N ILE A 61 2.42 1.47 3.09
CA ILE A 61 2.42 0.82 1.78
C ILE A 61 2.43 1.86 0.67
N GLU A 62 1.57 2.87 0.75
CA GLU A 62 1.45 3.92 -0.26
C GLU A 62 2.77 4.70 -0.42
N ARG A 63 3.48 4.99 0.67
CA ARG A 63 4.81 5.61 0.62
C ARG A 63 5.84 4.76 -0.14
N ARG A 64 5.77 3.43 0.01
CA ARG A 64 6.66 2.51 -0.73
C ARG A 64 6.31 2.47 -2.22
N GLN A 65 5.02 2.42 -2.54
CA GLN A 65 4.55 2.41 -3.93
C GLN A 65 4.99 3.66 -4.71
N ARG A 66 4.92 4.86 -4.10
CA ARG A 66 5.42 6.08 -4.76
C ARG A 66 6.91 6.03 -5.08
N ALA A 67 7.72 5.41 -4.22
CA ALA A 67 9.14 5.21 -4.49
C ALA A 67 9.36 4.18 -5.61
N GLU A 68 8.61 3.10 -5.62
CA GLU A 68 8.66 2.08 -6.69
C GLU A 68 8.21 2.65 -8.04
N GLU A 69 7.16 3.48 -8.07
CA GLU A 69 6.72 4.17 -9.29
C GLU A 69 7.78 5.13 -9.83
N ALA A 70 8.51 5.83 -8.96
CA ALA A 70 9.62 6.69 -9.37
C ALA A 70 10.77 5.87 -9.95
N ALA A 71 11.08 4.71 -9.35
CA ALA A 71 12.08 3.78 -9.85
C ALA A 71 11.69 3.15 -11.20
N ALA A 72 10.42 2.78 -11.38
CA ALA A 72 9.91 2.21 -12.63
C ALA A 72 9.96 3.19 -13.81
N LYS A 73 9.95 4.51 -13.54
CA LYS A 73 10.11 5.55 -14.56
C LYS A 73 11.57 5.82 -14.96
N ALA A 74 12.55 5.35 -14.17
CA ALA A 74 13.98 5.52 -14.47
C ALA A 74 14.44 4.84 -15.78
N PRO A 75 14.10 3.57 -16.07
CA PRO A 75 14.55 2.90 -17.30
C PRO A 75 14.03 3.57 -18.57
N ILE A 76 12.80 4.11 -18.57
CA ILE A 76 12.25 4.84 -19.73
C ILE A 76 13.08 6.10 -20.02
N LYS A 77 13.53 6.83 -18.99
CA LYS A 77 14.41 7.99 -19.17
C LYS A 77 15.79 7.61 -19.69
N MET A 78 16.29 6.42 -19.34
CA MET A 78 17.57 5.89 -19.86
C MET A 78 17.44 5.33 -21.29
N LEU A 79 16.26 4.93 -21.72
CA LEU A 79 16.02 4.40 -23.06
C LEU A 79 16.13 5.49 -24.15
N PHE A 80 15.74 6.72 -23.83
CA PHE A 80 15.81 7.86 -24.75
C PHE A 80 17.24 8.12 -25.29
N PRO A 81 18.29 8.29 -24.46
CA PRO A 81 19.66 8.43 -24.96
C PRO A 81 20.19 7.15 -25.63
N LEU A 82 19.74 5.97 -25.19
CA LEU A 82 20.17 4.70 -25.80
C LEU A 82 19.68 4.58 -27.25
N VAL A 83 18.41 4.89 -27.50
CA VAL A 83 17.85 4.95 -28.86
C VAL A 83 18.56 6.04 -29.67
N GLY A 84 18.84 7.19 -29.07
CA GLY A 84 19.61 8.27 -29.71
C GLY A 84 21.01 7.86 -30.17
N CYS A 85 21.68 6.93 -29.49
CA CYS A 85 23.00 6.43 -29.90
C CYS A 85 22.92 5.23 -30.87
N ILE A 86 21.99 4.30 -30.64
CA ILE A 86 21.87 3.07 -31.45
C ILE A 86 21.24 3.35 -32.80
N PHE A 87 20.19 4.17 -32.86
CA PHE A 87 19.46 4.49 -34.09
C PHE A 87 20.37 5.05 -35.21
N PRO A 88 21.20 6.11 -34.97
CA PRO A 88 22.12 6.59 -35.99
C PRO A 88 23.21 5.57 -36.32
N SER A 89 23.68 4.81 -35.33
CA SER A 89 24.68 3.74 -35.55
C SER A 89 24.15 2.66 -36.50
N MET A 90 22.90 2.21 -36.32
CA MET A 90 22.28 1.25 -37.25
C MET A 90 22.07 1.85 -38.64
N PHE A 91 21.68 3.13 -38.72
CA PHE A 91 21.52 3.82 -40.01
C PHE A 91 22.83 3.83 -40.81
N ILE A 92 23.95 4.13 -40.16
CA ILE A 92 25.28 4.13 -40.79
C ILE A 92 25.67 2.73 -41.27
N ILE A 93 25.41 1.69 -40.47
CA ILE A 93 25.75 0.30 -40.83
C ILE A 93 24.94 -0.19 -42.04
N ILE A 94 23.67 0.19 -42.15
CA ILE A 94 22.79 -0.26 -43.24
C ILE A 94 23.01 0.57 -44.51
N LEU A 95 22.98 1.91 -44.41
CA LEU A 95 23.07 2.80 -45.57
C LEU A 95 24.50 2.97 -46.07
N GLY A 96 25.51 2.91 -45.19
CA GLY A 96 26.91 3.03 -45.57
C GLY A 96 27.31 2.13 -46.75
N PRO A 97 27.15 0.80 -46.66
CA PRO A 97 27.47 -0.09 -47.77
C PRO A 97 26.47 0.03 -48.92
N ALA A 98 25.19 0.29 -48.65
CA ALA A 98 24.17 0.43 -49.70
C ALA A 98 24.47 1.61 -50.64
N ILE A 99 24.89 2.76 -50.09
CA ILE A 99 25.28 3.94 -50.88
C ILE A 99 26.55 3.66 -51.67
N ILE A 100 27.56 3.01 -51.07
CA ILE A 100 28.80 2.65 -51.77
C ILE A 100 28.49 1.69 -52.92
N LEU A 101 27.66 0.66 -52.68
CA LEU A 101 27.27 -0.31 -53.69
C LEU A 101 26.50 0.33 -54.86
N ILE A 102 25.56 1.22 -54.56
CA ILE A 102 24.81 1.96 -55.58
C ILE A 102 25.76 2.86 -56.38
N ALA A 103 26.65 3.60 -55.73
CA ALA A 103 27.60 4.49 -56.39
C ALA A 103 28.59 3.73 -57.30
N VAL A 104 29.09 2.58 -56.84
CA VAL A 104 29.98 1.71 -57.64
C VAL A 104 29.24 1.13 -58.85
N ASN A 105 28.02 0.62 -58.65
CA ASN A 105 27.23 0.04 -59.75
C ASN A 105 26.79 1.10 -60.78
N PHE A 106 26.46 2.33 -60.34
CA PHE A 106 26.15 3.43 -61.25
C PHE A 106 27.39 3.93 -62.02
N GLY A 107 28.57 3.97 -61.38
CA GLY A 107 29.82 4.32 -62.04
C GLY A 107 30.30 3.24 -63.03
N ALA A 108 30.03 1.97 -62.74
CA ALA A 108 30.39 0.84 -63.60
C ALA A 108 29.41 0.61 -64.78
N GLY A 109 28.17 1.09 -64.68
CA GLY A 109 27.16 1.01 -65.76
C GLY A 109 27.13 2.21 -66.71
N GLY A 110 28.02 3.20 -66.54
CA GLY A 110 28.06 4.45 -67.29
C GLY A 110 29.17 4.57 -68.35
N LEU A 111 29.87 3.47 -68.68
CA LEU A 111 30.83 3.35 -69.77
C LEU A 111 30.43 2.22 -70.72
#